data_AF-A0A3N5YI83-F1
#
_entry.id   AF-A0A3N5YI83-F1
#
_cell.length_a   1.000
_cell.length_b   1.000
_cell.length_c   1.000
_cell.angle_alpha   90.00
_cell.angle_beta   90.00
_cell.angle_gamma   90.00
#
_symmetry.space_group_name_H-M   'P 1'
#
loop_
_entity.id
_entity.type
_entity.pdbx_description
1 polymer ?
#
loop_
_entity_poly.entity_id
_entity_poly.type
_entity_poly.pdbx_seq_one_letter_code
_entity_poly.pdbx_strand_id
1 'polypeptide(L)'
;MDERQTLANTRNLTGKPRGLSRREVLCTFGAVAALSQERPMYAGPLAEEAGRRFVVVGDTTALGRGVEANQFSALVRQINRLEPSPEFLLHLGDHIWGLTADEAELRETWHEWWAVAAPLGRLPIHHLTGNHTCYNPTARRIFKEAVGSRALRGTESSADGLKSVWRDGNAVLVLADTTYEDGGQHGRIDSGW
;
A
#
# COMPACT_ATOMS: atom_id res chain seq x y z
N MET A 1 30.58 14.26 -30.38
CA MET A 1 30.54 14.94 -29.07
C MET A 1 29.20 14.55 -28.46
N ASP A 2 28.95 13.30 -28.06
CA ASP A 2 29.63 12.27 -27.25
C ASP A 2 28.94 12.16 -25.87
N GLU A 3 28.23 11.06 -25.68
CA GLU A 3 27.32 10.66 -24.58
C GLU A 3 28.05 10.37 -23.25
N ARG A 4 29.05 11.18 -22.90
CA ARG A 4 29.96 10.91 -21.77
C ARG A 4 29.80 11.83 -20.56
N GLN A 5 28.70 12.57 -20.43
CA GLN A 5 28.52 13.51 -19.32
C GLN A 5 27.39 13.21 -18.32
N THR A 6 26.71 12.06 -18.42
CA THR A 6 25.66 11.67 -17.46
C THR A 6 26.02 10.44 -16.61
N LEU A 7 27.26 9.94 -16.67
CA LEU A 7 27.73 8.77 -15.92
C LEU A 7 28.76 9.09 -14.83
N ALA A 8 28.77 10.32 -14.32
CA ALA A 8 29.64 10.75 -13.23
C ALA A 8 28.83 11.10 -11.98
N ASN A 9 28.25 10.10 -11.31
CA ASN A 9 27.90 10.21 -9.88
C ASN A 9 27.66 8.87 -9.14
N THR A 10 28.15 7.76 -9.68
CA THR A 10 28.12 6.44 -9.00
C THR A 10 29.53 5.94 -8.73
N ARG A 11 30.30 6.65 -7.91
CA ARG A 11 31.55 6.14 -7.32
C ARG A 11 31.90 6.96 -6.07
N ASN A 12 31.44 6.48 -4.91
CA ASN A 12 32.17 6.46 -3.64
C ASN A 12 31.23 6.06 -2.48
N LEU A 13 31.02 4.76 -2.32
CA LEU A 13 30.58 4.17 -1.05
C LEU A 13 31.37 2.87 -0.80
N THR A 14 32.71 2.98 -0.80
CA THR A 14 33.59 1.97 -0.22
C THR A 14 33.85 2.30 1.25
N GLY A 15 32.78 2.40 2.04
CA GLY A 15 32.84 2.36 3.49
C GLY A 15 32.48 0.96 3.96
N LYS A 16 33.37 0.28 4.69
CA LYS A 16 33.04 -0.97 5.40
C LYS A 16 31.72 -0.79 6.16
N PRO A 17 30.72 -1.67 6.00
CA PRO A 17 29.51 -1.57 6.80
C PRO A 17 29.87 -1.75 8.27
N ARG A 18 29.65 -0.71 9.08
CA ARG A 18 29.56 -0.87 10.54
C ARG A 18 28.40 -1.82 10.80
N GLY A 19 28.64 -2.87 11.58
CA GLY A 19 27.62 -3.85 11.92
C GLY A 19 26.40 -3.15 12.52
N LEU A 20 25.28 -3.23 11.81
CA LEU A 20 23.99 -2.76 12.30
C LEU A 20 23.59 -3.65 13.48
N SER A 21 23.33 -3.04 14.63
CA SER A 21 22.83 -3.75 15.81
C SER A 21 21.39 -4.24 15.57
N ARG A 22 21.00 -5.34 16.22
CA ARG A 22 19.76 -6.12 16.03
C ARG A 22 18.42 -5.35 16.20
N ARG A 23 18.39 -4.02 16.29
CA ARG A 23 17.19 -3.23 16.63
C ARG A 23 16.69 -2.26 15.56
N GLU A 24 17.27 -2.25 14.37
CA GLU A 24 16.85 -1.31 13.31
C GLU A 24 16.48 -2.08 12.04
N VAL A 25 15.20 -2.45 11.91
CA VAL A 25 14.64 -2.89 10.63
C VAL A 25 14.29 -1.65 9.82
N LEU A 26 15.23 -1.24 8.98
CA LEU A 26 15.00 -0.26 7.92
C LEU A 26 14.33 -0.99 6.75
N CYS A 27 13.02 -0.82 6.57
CA CYS A 27 12.32 -1.28 5.38
C CYS A 27 12.56 -0.30 4.23
N THR A 28 13.51 -0.64 3.35
CA THR A 28 13.66 0.04 2.06
C THR A 28 12.58 -0.46 1.11
N PHE A 29 11.69 0.43 0.65
CA PHE A 29 10.67 0.12 -0.36
C PHE A 29 11.28 0.15 -1.77
N GLY A 30 11.08 -0.94 -2.52
CA GLY A 30 11.24 -0.96 -3.97
C GLY A 30 9.90 -1.31 -4.60
N ALA A 31 9.30 -0.38 -5.34
CA ALA A 31 8.19 -0.69 -6.24
C ALA A 31 8.73 -1.61 -7.34
N VAL A 32 8.25 -2.85 -7.39
CA VAL A 32 8.54 -3.76 -8.51
C VAL A 32 7.23 -4.11 -9.18
N ALA A 33 7.06 -3.61 -10.40
CA ALA A 33 6.01 -4.03 -11.32
C ALA A 33 6.17 -5.53 -11.61
N ALA A 34 5.42 -6.36 -10.89
CA ALA A 34 5.42 -7.81 -11.08
C ALA A 34 4.43 -8.23 -12.17
N LEU A 35 4.67 -7.80 -13.40
CA LEU A 35 4.03 -8.40 -14.57
C LEU A 35 5.04 -9.36 -15.20
N SER A 36 5.01 -10.64 -14.79
CA SER A 36 5.37 -11.83 -15.60
C SER A 36 5.99 -13.01 -14.85
N GLN A 37 6.20 -12.99 -13.53
CA GLN A 37 6.90 -14.11 -12.88
C GLN A 37 6.04 -14.85 -11.86
N GLU A 38 5.77 -16.13 -12.13
CA GLU A 38 5.01 -17.09 -11.30
C GLU A 38 5.67 -17.46 -9.96
N ARG A 39 6.62 -16.64 -9.46
CA ARG A 39 7.29 -16.89 -8.19
C ARG A 39 7.14 -15.68 -7.28
N PRO A 40 6.76 -15.87 -5.99
CA PRO A 40 6.76 -14.78 -5.03
C PRO A 40 8.16 -14.15 -4.96
N MET A 41 8.19 -12.84 -5.09
CA MET A 41 9.40 -12.03 -4.99
C MET A 41 9.84 -12.06 -3.52
N TYR A 42 10.81 -12.92 -3.21
CA TYR A 42 11.47 -13.06 -1.92
C TYR A 42 10.65 -13.73 -0.79
N ALA A 43 10.94 -15.01 -0.52
CA ALA A 43 10.65 -15.66 0.75
C ALA A 43 11.99 -15.82 1.50
N GLY A 44 12.38 -14.81 2.26
CA GLY A 44 13.50 -14.95 3.21
C GLY A 44 13.14 -15.94 4.33
N PRO A 45 14.13 -16.51 5.04
CA PRO A 45 13.84 -17.36 6.19
C PRO A 45 12.99 -16.59 7.20
N LEU A 46 11.79 -17.12 7.49
CA LEU A 46 10.93 -16.62 8.54
C LEU A 46 11.67 -16.82 9.87
N ALA A 47 11.90 -15.75 10.62
CA ALA A 47 12.48 -15.85 11.96
C ALA A 47 11.61 -16.78 12.82
N GLU A 48 12.24 -17.75 13.50
CA GLU A 48 11.56 -18.81 14.27
C GLU A 48 10.79 -18.32 15.52
N GLU A 49 10.74 -17.01 15.80
CA GLU A 49 10.00 -16.43 16.94
C GLU A 49 9.02 -15.32 16.54
N ALA A 50 7.74 -15.51 16.86
CA ALA A 50 6.69 -14.52 17.16
C ALA A 50 6.53 -13.26 16.26
N GLY A 51 6.91 -13.33 14.98
CA GLY A 51 6.68 -12.26 14.01
C GLY A 51 5.27 -12.26 13.44
N ARG A 52 4.75 -11.08 13.07
CA ARG A 52 3.51 -10.95 12.30
C ARG A 52 3.77 -11.22 10.82
N ARG A 53 2.84 -11.87 10.14
CA ARG A 53 2.89 -12.14 8.70
C ARG A 53 1.86 -11.29 7.98
N PHE A 54 2.30 -10.49 7.03
CA PHE A 54 1.41 -9.62 6.29
C PHE A 54 1.87 -9.47 4.85
N VAL A 55 0.94 -9.06 4.00
CA VAL A 55 1.21 -8.72 2.61
C VAL A 55 1.16 -7.20 2.47
N VAL A 56 2.05 -6.65 1.65
CA VAL A 56 2.03 -5.25 1.24
C VAL A 56 1.78 -5.19 -0.26
N VAL A 57 0.78 -4.43 -0.67
CA VAL A 57 0.48 -4.12 -2.06
C VAL A 57 0.22 -2.62 -2.19
N GLY A 58 0.35 -2.09 -3.40
CA GLY A 58 0.05 -0.72 -3.75
C GLY A 58 -0.03 -0.62 -5.27
N ASP A 59 -0.53 0.51 -5.78
CA ASP A 59 -0.49 0.83 -7.20
C ASP A 59 -1.12 -0.27 -8.07
N THR A 60 -2.26 -0.82 -7.61
CA THR A 60 -2.99 -1.84 -8.38
C THR A 60 -3.63 -1.27 -9.64
N THR A 61 -3.38 0.01 -9.91
CA THR A 61 -3.85 0.83 -11.03
C THR A 61 -2.79 1.04 -12.11
N ALA A 62 -1.56 0.54 -11.91
CA ALA A 62 -0.36 0.97 -12.64
C ALA A 62 -0.41 0.80 -14.18
N LEU A 63 -1.38 0.06 -14.72
CA LEU A 63 -1.51 -0.18 -16.17
C LEU A 63 -2.60 0.65 -16.86
N GLY A 64 -3.32 1.52 -16.15
CA GLY A 64 -4.31 2.43 -16.72
C GLY A 64 -5.75 2.16 -16.28
N ARG A 65 -6.69 2.98 -16.78
CA ARG A 65 -8.12 2.86 -16.45
C ARG A 65 -8.70 1.53 -16.96
N GLY A 66 -9.43 0.81 -16.12
CA GLY A 66 -10.20 -0.39 -16.49
C GLY A 66 -9.43 -1.71 -16.44
N VAL A 67 -8.18 -1.71 -15.98
CA VAL A 67 -7.36 -2.93 -15.83
C VAL A 67 -7.03 -3.27 -14.37
N GLU A 68 -7.39 -2.38 -13.44
CA GLU A 68 -7.02 -2.41 -12.03
C GLU A 68 -7.65 -3.62 -11.33
N ALA A 69 -8.93 -3.89 -11.64
CA ALA A 69 -9.64 -5.07 -11.18
C ALA A 69 -8.92 -6.37 -11.62
N ASN A 70 -8.39 -6.42 -12.85
CA ASN A 70 -7.67 -7.60 -13.35
C ASN A 70 -6.31 -7.77 -12.67
N GLN A 71 -5.57 -6.68 -12.46
CA GLN A 71 -4.29 -6.70 -11.75
C GLN A 71 -4.48 -7.13 -10.29
N PHE A 72 -5.43 -6.52 -9.60
CA PHE A 72 -5.72 -6.88 -8.22
C PHE A 72 -6.26 -8.32 -8.10
N SER A 73 -7.07 -8.78 -9.06
CA SER A 73 -7.53 -10.18 -9.12
C SER A 73 -6.36 -11.18 -9.21
N ALA A 74 -5.32 -10.86 -9.97
CA ALA A 74 -4.11 -11.68 -10.04
C ALA A 74 -3.37 -11.72 -8.69
N LEU A 75 -3.27 -10.58 -8.00
CA LEU A 75 -2.68 -10.49 -6.66
C LEU A 75 -3.51 -11.27 -5.63
N VAL A 76 -4.84 -11.14 -5.63
CA VAL A 76 -5.74 -11.90 -4.75
C VAL A 76 -5.52 -13.40 -4.91
N ARG A 77 -5.39 -13.89 -6.15
CA ARG A 77 -5.05 -15.30 -6.39
C ARG A 77 -3.70 -15.69 -5.81
N GLN A 78 -2.69 -14.83 -5.88
CA GLN A 78 -1.37 -15.11 -5.28
C GLN A 78 -1.43 -15.12 -3.76
N ILE A 79 -2.10 -14.15 -3.15
CA ILE A 79 -2.28 -14.02 -1.70
C ILE A 79 -2.95 -15.28 -1.13
N ASN A 80 -4.02 -15.77 -1.78
CA ASN A 80 -4.75 -16.96 -1.36
C ASN A 80 -3.95 -18.27 -1.48
N ARG A 81 -2.76 -18.26 -2.12
CA ARG A 81 -1.86 -19.42 -2.21
C ARG A 81 -0.71 -19.35 -1.21
N LEU A 82 -0.57 -18.26 -0.45
CA LEU A 82 0.48 -18.14 0.54
C LEU A 82 0.23 -19.10 1.70
N GLU A 83 1.22 -19.92 2.00
CA GLU A 83 1.22 -20.77 3.18
C GLU A 83 2.50 -20.55 4.01
N PRO A 84 2.38 -20.20 5.30
CA PRO A 84 1.13 -19.95 6.02
C PRO A 84 0.39 -18.67 5.55
N SER A 85 -0.93 -18.66 5.65
CA SER A 85 -1.75 -17.49 5.32
C SER A 85 -1.32 -16.22 6.08
N PRO A 86 -1.36 -15.03 5.42
CA PRO A 86 -1.09 -13.76 6.09
C PRO A 86 -2.17 -13.44 7.14
N GLU A 87 -1.78 -12.66 8.14
CA GLU A 87 -2.68 -12.19 9.19
C GLU A 87 -3.44 -10.92 8.79
N PHE A 88 -2.86 -10.10 7.91
CA PHE A 88 -3.48 -8.91 7.34
C PHE A 88 -2.78 -8.48 6.03
N LEU A 89 -3.41 -7.57 5.30
CA LEU A 89 -2.89 -6.92 4.10
C LEU A 89 -2.78 -5.41 4.33
N LEU A 90 -1.71 -4.80 3.84
CA LEU A 90 -1.52 -3.36 3.74
C LEU A 90 -1.66 -2.95 2.27
N HIS A 91 -2.65 -2.12 1.94
CA HIS A 91 -2.79 -1.52 0.63
C HIS A 91 -2.35 -0.05 0.70
N LEU A 92 -1.21 0.27 0.09
CA LEU A 92 -0.50 1.54 0.26
C LEU A 92 -1.07 2.72 -0.56
N GLY A 93 -2.35 2.65 -0.95
CA GLY A 93 -2.97 3.64 -1.84
C GLY A 93 -3.13 3.13 -3.27
N ASP A 94 -3.77 3.95 -4.11
CA ASP A 94 -3.97 3.71 -5.55
C ASP A 94 -4.59 2.35 -5.85
N HIS A 95 -5.79 2.16 -5.29
CA HIS A 95 -6.62 0.96 -5.43
C HIS A 95 -7.33 0.94 -6.79
N ILE A 96 -7.87 2.11 -7.14
CA ILE A 96 -8.67 2.37 -8.34
C ILE A 96 -8.07 3.57 -9.07
N TRP A 97 -8.28 3.68 -10.39
CA TRP A 97 -7.69 4.79 -11.15
C TRP A 97 -8.17 6.15 -10.66
N GLY A 98 -9.45 6.28 -10.32
CA GLY A 98 -10.03 7.37 -9.53
C GLY A 98 -9.78 8.83 -9.94
N LEU A 99 -9.04 9.10 -11.02
CA LEU A 99 -8.80 10.43 -11.61
C LEU A 99 -10.02 10.85 -12.43
N THR A 100 -11.14 11.06 -11.75
CA THR A 100 -12.41 11.51 -12.33
C THR A 100 -13.24 12.26 -11.28
N ALA A 101 -13.98 13.28 -11.72
CA ALA A 101 -14.92 13.98 -10.85
C ALA A 101 -16.30 13.30 -10.83
N ASP A 102 -16.52 12.29 -11.69
CA ASP A 102 -17.77 11.55 -11.78
C ASP A 102 -17.92 10.61 -10.58
N GLU A 103 -18.88 10.94 -9.72
CA GLU A 103 -19.19 10.16 -8.52
C GLU A 103 -19.77 8.77 -8.85
N ALA A 104 -20.57 8.64 -9.91
CA ALA A 104 -21.13 7.36 -10.30
C ALA A 104 -20.00 6.41 -10.74
N GLU A 105 -19.08 6.92 -11.56
CA GLU A 105 -17.91 6.17 -12.01
C GLU A 105 -17.05 5.73 -10.81
N LEU A 106 -16.74 6.64 -9.88
CA LEU A 106 -15.96 6.31 -8.67
C LEU A 106 -16.61 5.21 -7.84
N ARG A 107 -17.94 5.29 -7.64
CA ARG A 107 -18.68 4.29 -6.86
C ARG A 107 -18.69 2.93 -7.56
N GLU A 108 -18.87 2.91 -8.87
CA GLU A 108 -18.82 1.70 -9.67
C GLU A 108 -17.43 1.04 -9.59
N THR A 109 -16.35 1.80 -9.77
CA THR A 109 -14.98 1.25 -9.69
C THR A 109 -14.67 0.71 -8.28
N TRP A 110 -15.13 1.37 -7.22
CA TRP A 110 -15.00 0.83 -5.86
C TRP A 110 -15.80 -0.44 -5.63
N HIS A 111 -17.01 -0.52 -6.20
CA HIS A 111 -17.82 -1.73 -6.14
C HIS A 111 -17.12 -2.91 -6.83
N GLU A 112 -16.56 -2.69 -8.02
CA GLU A 112 -15.77 -3.69 -8.75
C GLU A 112 -14.52 -4.11 -7.96
N TRP A 113 -13.79 -3.14 -7.40
CA TRP A 113 -12.60 -3.42 -6.59
C TRP A 113 -12.94 -4.33 -5.40
N TRP A 114 -14.04 -4.06 -4.69
CA TRP A 114 -14.50 -4.90 -3.58
C TRP A 114 -15.01 -6.28 -4.03
N ALA A 115 -15.64 -6.38 -5.20
CA ALA A 115 -16.01 -7.67 -5.77
C ALA A 115 -14.77 -8.54 -6.06
N VAL A 116 -13.69 -7.93 -6.54
CA VAL A 116 -12.39 -8.59 -6.74
C VAL A 116 -11.72 -8.94 -5.40
N ALA A 117 -11.88 -8.11 -4.37
CA ALA A 117 -11.33 -8.36 -3.03
C ALA A 117 -12.06 -9.49 -2.29
N ALA A 118 -13.31 -9.79 -2.63
CA ALA A 118 -14.17 -10.74 -1.91
C ALA A 118 -13.54 -12.13 -1.65
N PRO A 119 -12.74 -12.74 -2.55
CA PRO A 119 -12.07 -14.01 -2.31
C PRO A 119 -10.99 -13.97 -1.21
N LEU A 120 -10.55 -12.80 -0.75
CA LEU A 120 -9.68 -12.68 0.44
C LEU A 120 -10.43 -13.01 1.74
N GLY A 121 -11.75 -13.15 1.68
CA GLY A 121 -12.59 -13.61 2.79
C GLY A 121 -12.52 -12.67 3.99
N ARG A 122 -12.00 -13.18 5.11
CA ARG A 122 -11.91 -12.43 6.38
C ARG A 122 -10.54 -11.80 6.61
N LEU A 123 -9.63 -11.86 5.63
CA LEU A 123 -8.31 -11.23 5.75
C LEU A 123 -8.47 -9.72 5.97
N PRO A 124 -8.02 -9.17 7.11
CA PRO A 124 -8.05 -7.74 7.38
C PRO A 124 -7.26 -6.97 6.33
N ILE A 125 -7.84 -5.89 5.79
CA ILE A 125 -7.17 -4.98 4.85
C ILE A 125 -7.05 -3.61 5.49
N HIS A 126 -5.82 -3.14 5.62
CA HIS A 126 -5.51 -1.76 5.99
C HIS A 126 -5.32 -0.93 4.73
N HIS A 127 -6.06 0.17 4.61
CA HIS A 127 -6.07 1.02 3.42
C HIS A 127 -5.37 2.35 3.71
N LEU A 128 -4.41 2.72 2.86
CA LEU A 128 -3.86 4.06 2.82
C LEU A 128 -4.49 4.84 1.66
N THR A 129 -4.44 6.17 1.78
CA THR A 129 -4.79 7.09 0.70
C THR A 129 -3.73 7.03 -0.41
N GLY A 130 -4.09 7.44 -1.62
CA GLY A 130 -3.14 7.67 -2.70
C GLY A 130 -3.67 8.73 -3.67
N ASN A 131 -2.82 9.27 -4.52
CA ASN A 131 -3.19 10.36 -5.43
C ASN A 131 -4.20 9.93 -6.49
N HIS A 132 -4.42 8.63 -6.73
CA HIS A 132 -5.52 8.15 -7.56
C HIS A 132 -6.82 7.98 -6.77
N THR A 133 -6.78 7.71 -5.46
CA THR A 133 -7.98 7.45 -4.65
C THR A 133 -8.53 8.68 -3.92
N CYS A 134 -7.67 9.67 -3.64
CA CYS A 134 -8.03 10.88 -2.88
C CYS A 134 -7.62 12.19 -3.61
N TYR A 135 -7.51 12.15 -4.94
CA TYR A 135 -6.99 13.26 -5.76
C TYR A 135 -7.78 14.58 -5.67
N ASN A 136 -9.08 14.50 -5.40
CA ASN A 136 -9.98 15.65 -5.26
C ASN A 136 -10.95 15.43 -4.09
N PRO A 137 -11.71 16.46 -3.67
CA PRO A 137 -12.65 16.34 -2.55
C PRO A 137 -13.72 15.25 -2.74
N THR A 138 -14.20 15.02 -3.97
CA THR A 138 -15.20 13.99 -4.29
C THR A 138 -14.62 12.58 -4.09
N ALA A 139 -13.47 12.30 -4.68
CA ALA A 139 -12.75 11.03 -4.55
C ALA A 139 -12.36 10.76 -3.09
N ARG A 140 -11.85 11.79 -2.37
CA ARG A 140 -11.53 11.71 -0.93
C ARG A 140 -12.76 11.34 -0.10
N ARG A 141 -13.93 11.92 -0.39
CA ARG A 141 -15.18 11.56 0.29
C ARG A 141 -15.58 10.11 -0.01
N ILE A 142 -15.57 9.72 -1.28
CA ILE A 142 -15.99 8.37 -1.70
C ILE A 142 -15.05 7.30 -1.16
N PHE A 143 -13.74 7.56 -1.10
CA PHE A 143 -12.77 6.69 -0.44
C PHE A 143 -13.20 6.40 1.01
N LYS A 144 -13.49 7.44 1.80
CA LYS A 144 -13.95 7.29 3.19
C LYS A 144 -15.22 6.47 3.32
N GLU A 145 -16.17 6.63 2.40
CA GLU A 145 -17.40 5.84 2.39
C GLU A 145 -17.11 4.37 2.03
N ALA A 146 -16.27 4.13 1.03
CA ALA A 146 -15.92 2.81 0.52
C ALA A 146 -15.10 1.98 1.51
N VAL A 147 -14.11 2.59 2.18
CA VAL A 147 -13.21 1.88 3.11
C VAL A 147 -13.56 2.09 4.58
N GLY A 148 -14.09 3.25 4.96
CA GLY A 148 -14.24 3.65 6.36
C GLY A 148 -15.23 2.81 7.16
N SER A 149 -16.27 2.27 6.51
CA SER A 149 -17.22 1.34 7.13
C SER A 149 -16.61 -0.03 7.50
N ARG A 150 -15.37 -0.30 7.07
CA ARG A 150 -14.66 -1.58 7.23
C ARG A 150 -13.43 -1.46 8.15
N ALA A 151 -13.37 -0.41 8.97
CA ALA A 151 -12.29 -0.22 9.93
C ALA A 151 -12.11 -1.46 10.84
N LEU A 152 -10.86 -1.85 11.03
CA LEU A 152 -10.50 -3.05 11.78
C LEU A 152 -10.61 -2.82 13.29
N ARG A 153 -10.82 -3.91 14.05
CA ARG A 153 -10.82 -3.84 15.52
C ARG A 153 -9.44 -3.37 16.00
N GLY A 154 -9.43 -2.45 16.96
CA GLY A 154 -8.19 -1.87 17.47
C GLY A 154 -7.65 -0.72 16.61
N THR A 155 -8.41 -0.26 15.62
CA THR A 155 -8.11 0.94 14.83
C THR A 155 -8.72 2.18 15.48
N GLU A 156 -7.87 3.15 15.80
CA GLU A 156 -8.24 4.51 16.17
C GLU A 156 -8.01 5.43 14.97
N SER A 157 -9.07 6.05 14.46
CA SER A 157 -8.98 6.96 13.31
C SER A 157 -8.98 8.42 13.74
N SER A 158 -8.23 9.23 13.02
CA SER A 158 -8.31 10.70 13.09
C SER A 158 -9.72 11.20 12.73
N ALA A 159 -10.03 12.45 13.12
CA ALA A 159 -11.36 13.03 12.95
C ALA A 159 -11.84 13.08 11.48
N ASP A 160 -10.92 13.17 10.52
CA ASP A 160 -11.26 13.16 9.09
C ASP A 160 -11.33 11.75 8.47
N GLY A 161 -10.95 10.72 9.24
CA GLY A 161 -11.00 9.32 8.87
C GLY A 161 -9.89 8.84 7.93
N LEU A 162 -8.86 9.65 7.66
CA LEU A 162 -7.82 9.28 6.68
C LEU A 162 -6.50 8.84 7.30
N LYS A 163 -6.24 9.24 8.54
CA LYS A 163 -5.13 8.70 9.34
C LYS A 163 -5.68 7.76 10.38
N SER A 164 -4.93 6.71 10.72
CA SER A 164 -5.29 5.83 11.82
C SER A 164 -4.10 5.17 12.49
N VAL A 165 -4.28 4.73 13.73
CA VAL A 165 -3.38 3.80 14.41
C VAL A 165 -4.12 2.51 14.61
N TRP A 166 -3.50 1.41 14.23
CA TRP A 166 -3.96 0.09 14.60
C TRP A 166 -3.01 -0.54 15.61
N ARG A 167 -3.57 -1.17 16.64
CA ARG A 167 -2.80 -1.88 17.68
C ARG A 167 -3.33 -3.29 17.86
N ASP A 168 -2.42 -4.26 17.89
CA ASP A 168 -2.74 -5.65 18.23
C ASP A 168 -1.56 -6.34 18.93
N GLY A 169 -1.70 -6.57 20.23
CA GLY A 169 -0.62 -7.07 21.08
C GLY A 169 0.58 -6.12 21.10
N ASN A 170 1.74 -6.60 20.65
CA ASN A 170 2.98 -5.82 20.54
C ASN A 170 3.14 -5.12 19.18
N ALA A 171 2.19 -5.25 18.25
CA ALA A 171 2.22 -4.61 16.95
C ALA A 171 1.50 -3.25 16.98
N VAL A 172 2.13 -2.24 16.39
CA VAL A 172 1.54 -0.92 16.15
C VAL A 172 1.76 -0.55 14.70
N LEU A 173 0.67 -0.22 14.00
CA LEU A 173 0.70 0.27 12.63
C LEU A 173 0.16 1.69 12.62
N VAL A 174 0.94 2.63 12.07
CA VAL A 174 0.53 4.02 11.88
C VAL A 174 0.26 4.22 10.40
N LEU A 175 -0.99 4.50 10.06
CA LEU A 175 -1.45 4.79 8.71
C LEU A 175 -1.58 6.30 8.55
N ALA A 176 -0.78 6.86 7.64
CA ALA A 176 -0.78 8.27 7.33
C ALA A 176 -1.59 8.56 6.05
N ASP A 177 -2.23 9.71 6.04
CA ASP A 177 -2.77 10.33 4.82
C ASP A 177 -1.57 10.91 4.04
N THR A 178 -1.27 10.30 2.89
CA THR A 178 -0.19 10.70 1.98
C THR A 178 -0.65 11.75 0.96
N THR A 179 -1.95 12.06 0.94
CA THR A 179 -2.55 13.02 0.01
C THR A 179 -2.71 14.39 0.67
N TYR A 180 -1.58 15.00 1.04
CA TYR A 180 -1.57 16.33 1.65
C TYR A 180 -1.31 17.42 0.61
N GLU A 181 -2.38 18.08 0.15
CA GLU A 181 -2.44 19.22 -0.79
C GLU A 181 -1.66 19.05 -2.12
N ASP A 182 -2.06 19.76 -3.18
CA ASP A 182 -1.35 19.83 -4.47
C ASP A 182 -0.96 18.48 -5.14
N GLY A 183 -1.85 17.50 -5.13
CA GLY A 183 -1.68 16.27 -5.93
C GLY A 183 -0.67 15.27 -5.36
N GLY A 184 -0.38 15.33 -4.05
CA GLY A 184 0.39 14.28 -3.36
C GLY A 184 1.90 14.36 -3.55
N GLN A 185 2.44 15.54 -3.87
CA GLN A 185 3.88 15.72 -4.07
C GLN A 185 4.68 15.72 -2.75
N HIS A 186 4.05 16.06 -1.62
CA HIS A 186 4.72 16.16 -0.32
C HIS A 186 3.88 15.51 0.78
N GLY A 187 4.38 14.44 1.39
CA GLY A 187 3.79 13.88 2.61
C GLY A 187 4.27 14.63 3.85
N ARG A 188 3.36 15.02 4.74
CA ARG A 188 3.69 15.57 6.07
C ARG A 188 3.08 14.67 7.15
N ILE A 189 3.94 14.06 7.97
CA ILE A 189 3.51 13.40 9.21
C ILE A 189 3.52 14.45 10.31
N ASP A 190 2.33 14.94 10.68
CA ASP A 190 2.16 15.75 11.88
C ASP A 190 1.89 14.82 13.07
N SER A 191 2.72 14.90 14.10
CA SER A 191 2.66 14.03 15.29
C SER A 191 1.66 14.52 16.34
N GLY A 192 0.88 15.56 16.05
CA GLY A 192 -0.28 15.98 16.85
C GLY A 192 -1.41 14.95 16.76
N TRP A 193 -1.37 13.96 17.64
CA TRP A 193 -2.48 13.05 17.94
C TRP A 193 -3.59 13.76 18.71
#